data_AF-A0A7K1BFT6-F1
#
_entry.id   AF-A0A7K1BFT6-F1
#
_cell.length_a   1.000
_cell.length_b   1.000
_cell.length_c   1.000
_cell.angle_alpha   90.00
_cell.angle_beta   90.00
_cell.angle_gamma   90.00
#
_symmetry.space_group_name_H-M   'P 1'
#
loop_
_entity.id
_entity.type
_entity.pdbx_description
1 polymer ?
#
loop_
_entity_poly.entity_id
_entity_poly.type
_entity_poly.pdbx_seq_one_letter_code
_entity_poly.pdbx_strand_id
1 'polypeptide(L)' 'SNKSRAELPGVSSSRAQQIVAGGVVARAVMATLDIDRVEICPWALREGIVLRRLDWLNN' A
#
# COMPACT_ATOMS: atom_id res chain seq x y z
N SER A 1 19.64 -2.82 8.08
CA SER A 1 20.16 -2.56 6.71
C SER A 1 19.11 -2.96 5.68
N ASN A 2 19.33 -2.74 4.37
CA ASN A 2 18.42 -3.27 3.33
C ASN A 2 18.31 -4.80 3.43
N LYS A 3 19.45 -5.48 3.63
CA LYS A 3 19.51 -6.95 3.75
C LYS A 3 18.60 -7.47 4.88
N SER A 4 18.73 -6.91 6.08
CA SER A 4 17.89 -7.32 7.23
C SER A 4 16.40 -7.02 7.01
N ARG A 5 16.05 -5.97 6.25
CA ARG A 5 14.64 -5.65 5.95
C ARG A 5 14.03 -6.63 4.95
N ALA A 6 14.83 -7.18 4.04
CA ALA A 6 14.38 -8.19 3.08
C ALA A 6 14.10 -9.55 3.73
N GLU A 7 14.58 -9.77 4.97
CA GLU A 7 14.32 -10.98 5.75
C GLU A 7 12.98 -10.92 6.50
N LEU A 8 12.30 -9.75 6.51
CA LEU A 8 10.99 -9.60 7.12
C LEU A 8 9.91 -10.31 6.28
N PRO A 9 8.94 -10.99 6.93
CA PRO A 9 7.83 -11.64 6.23
C PRO A 9 7.10 -10.66 5.29
N GLY A 10 6.93 -11.05 4.03
CA GLY A 10 6.23 -10.23 3.02
C GLY A 10 7.04 -9.05 2.45
N VAL A 11 8.32 -8.93 2.77
CA VAL A 11 9.19 -7.87 2.24
C VAL A 11 10.17 -8.44 1.22
N SER A 12 9.92 -8.21 -0.08
CA SER A 12 10.87 -8.58 -1.13
C SER A 12 12.15 -7.74 -1.06
N SER A 13 13.23 -8.21 -1.68
CA SER A 13 14.49 -7.47 -1.81
C SER A 13 14.30 -6.08 -2.43
N SER A 14 13.44 -5.97 -3.46
CA SER A 14 13.08 -4.69 -4.08
C SER A 14 12.33 -3.76 -3.12
N ARG A 15 11.49 -4.31 -2.22
CA ARG A 15 10.73 -3.53 -1.23
C ARG A 15 11.58 -3.11 -0.03
N ALA A 16 12.62 -3.86 0.31
CA ALA A 16 13.44 -3.62 1.48
C ALA A 16 14.13 -2.24 1.49
N GLN A 17 14.45 -1.70 0.31
CA GLN A 17 15.02 -0.36 0.18
C GLN A 17 14.02 0.74 0.55
N GLN A 18 12.76 0.63 0.09
CA GLN A 18 11.76 1.70 0.18
C GLN A 18 10.78 1.57 1.36
N ILE A 19 10.71 0.40 2.01
CA ILE A 19 9.66 0.11 3.02
C ILE A 19 9.64 1.09 4.20
N VAL A 20 10.81 1.59 4.62
CA VAL A 20 10.87 2.58 5.71
C VAL A 20 10.34 3.93 5.25
N ALA A 21 10.67 4.38 4.04
CA ALA A 21 10.13 5.62 3.50
C ALA A 21 8.59 5.56 3.39
N GLY A 22 8.06 4.44 2.89
CA GLY A 22 6.62 4.20 2.86
C GLY A 22 5.98 4.23 4.25
N GLY A 23 6.62 3.60 5.24
CA GLY A 23 6.16 3.63 6.63
C GLY A 23 6.14 5.03 7.26
N VAL A 24 7.14 5.87 6.95
CA VAL A 24 7.18 7.28 7.39
C VAL A 24 6.03 8.06 6.79
N VAL A 25 5.78 7.93 5.49
CA VAL A 25 4.66 8.60 4.82
C VAL A 25 3.32 8.14 5.42
N ALA A 26 3.11 6.84 5.58
CA ALA A 26 1.89 6.31 6.18
C ALA A 26 1.67 6.86 7.60
N ARG A 27 2.71 6.87 8.44
CA ARG A 27 2.65 7.44 9.81
C ARG A 27 2.34 8.93 9.81
N ALA A 28 2.96 9.71 8.92
CA ALA A 28 2.72 11.14 8.83
C ALA A 28 1.27 11.44 8.38
N VAL A 29 0.76 10.70 7.39
CA VAL A 29 -0.63 10.80 6.95
C VAL A 29 -1.60 10.49 8.08
N MET A 30 -1.39 9.37 8.80
CA MET A 30 -2.23 9.01 9.94
C MET A 30 -2.23 10.08 11.02
N ALA A 31 -1.06 10.64 11.37
CA ALA A 31 -0.96 11.72 12.36
C ALA A 31 -1.64 13.01 11.88
N THR A 32 -1.52 13.34 10.60
CA THR A 32 -2.12 14.57 10.03
C THR A 32 -3.64 14.49 9.97
N LEU A 33 -4.17 13.28 9.76
CA LEU A 33 -5.62 13.02 9.68
C LEU A 33 -6.24 12.61 11.02
N ASP A 34 -5.46 12.57 12.10
CA ASP A 34 -5.88 12.11 13.43
C ASP A 34 -6.49 10.69 13.43
N ILE A 35 -5.82 9.76 12.74
CA ILE A 35 -6.27 8.37 12.56
C ILE A 35 -5.41 7.41 13.39
N ASP A 36 -6.03 6.73 14.34
CA ASP A 36 -5.36 5.73 15.19
C ASP A 36 -5.23 4.35 14.54
N ARG A 37 -6.18 3.99 13.67
CA ARG A 37 -6.27 2.64 13.07
C ARG A 37 -6.71 2.72 11.62
N VAL A 38 -6.12 1.85 10.82
CA VAL A 38 -6.48 1.66 9.41
C VAL A 38 -6.61 0.17 9.12
N GLU A 39 -7.47 -0.16 8.17
CA GLU A 39 -7.59 -1.49 7.60
C GLU A 39 -6.88 -1.54 6.25
N ILE A 40 -6.17 -2.64 5.97
CA ILE A 40 -5.53 -2.82 4.67
C ILE A 40 -6.57 -3.31 3.68
N CYS A 41 -6.93 -2.45 2.73
CA CYS A 41 -7.77 -2.84 1.60
C CYS A 41 -7.03 -3.84 0.70
N PRO A 42 -7.63 -4.99 0.34
CA PRO A 42 -7.00 -5.94 -0.59
C PRO A 42 -7.04 -5.46 -2.05
N TRP A 43 -7.76 -4.38 -2.34
CA TRP A 43 -8.01 -3.87 -3.69
C TRP A 43 -7.28 -2.54 -3.88
N ALA A 44 -6.80 -2.29 -5.10
CA ALA A 44 -6.11 -1.06 -5.44
C ALA A 44 -6.60 -0.51 -6.79
N LEU A 45 -5.77 0.31 -7.43
CA LEU A 45 -6.10 0.96 -8.70
C LEU A 45 -6.46 -0.05 -9.82
N ARG A 46 -5.78 -1.20 -9.86
CA ARG A 46 -6.01 -2.22 -10.89
C ARG A 46 -7.46 -2.69 -10.90
N GLU A 47 -7.98 -3.07 -9.74
CA GLU A 47 -9.36 -3.54 -9.61
C GLU A 47 -10.35 -2.42 -9.92
N GLY A 48 -10.07 -1.18 -9.51
CA GLY A 48 -10.89 -0.02 -9.85
C GLY A 48 -10.98 0.26 -11.37
N ILE A 49 -9.91 0.02 -12.12
CA ILE A 49 -9.92 0.12 -13.59
C ILE A 49 -10.81 -0.97 -14.20
N VAL A 50 -10.71 -2.20 -13.72
CA VAL A 50 -11.52 -3.33 -14.20
C VAL A 50 -13.01 -3.05 -13.95
N LEU A 51 -13.38 -2.63 -12.73
CA LEU A 51 -14.76 -2.29 -12.39
C LEU A 51 -15.30 -1.18 -13.31
N ARG A 52 -14.54 -0.10 -13.50
CA ARG A 52 -14.94 1.00 -14.39
C ARG A 52 -15.16 0.52 -15.83
N ARG A 53 -14.34 -0.40 -16.32
CA ARG A 53 -14.51 -0.97 -17.67
C ARG A 53 -15.78 -1.81 -17.77
N LEU A 54 -16.11 -2.58 -16.73
CA LEU A 54 -17.34 -3.38 -16.70
C LEU A 54 -18.58 -2.49 -16.67
N ASP A 55 -18.57 -1.41 -15.88
CA ASP A 55 -19.67 -0.44 -15.84
C ASP A 55 -19.97 0.16 -17.23
N TRP A 56 -18.93 0.39 -18.05
CA TRP A 56 -19.09 0.88 -19.43
C TRP A 56 -19.60 -0.15 -20.42
N LEU A 57 -19.42 -1.44 -20.15
CA LEU A 57 -19.92 -2.51 -21.02
C LEU A 57 -21.38 -2.86 -20.70
N ASN A 58 -21.85 -2.49 -19.51
CA ASN A 58 -23.20 -2.72 -19.01
C ASN A 58 -24.16 -1.53 -19.23
N ASN A 59 -23.65 -0.41 -19.76
CA ASN A 59 -24.41 0.76 -20.21
C ASN A 59 -24.39 0.83 -21.74
#